data_AF-A0A1B6L684-F1
#
_entry.id   AF-A0A1B6L684-F1
#
_cell.length_a   1.000
_cell.length_b   1.000
_cell.length_c   1.000
_cell.angle_alpha   90.00
_cell.angle_beta   90.00
_cell.angle_gamma   90.00
#
_symmetry.space_group_name_H-M   'P 1'
#
loop_
_entity.id
_entity.type
_entity.pdbx_description
1 polymer ?
#
loop_
_entity_poly.entity_id
_entity_poly.type
_entity_poly.pdbx_seq_one_letter_code
_entity_poly.pdbx_strand_id
1 'polypeptide(L)'
;DIERSRRSFLQDFLIAPGTKWCGHHHIASEYSDLGQFFGVDKCCRGHDMCRRIIPGFSNEFGYLNFSPFTLSHCTCDRRFRACLKMADTGSANLVGKLFFNVVQTKCFVLKPEKICVHRTWWGKCKKMHYRKQAHIRDNMPY
;
A
#
# COMPACT_ATOMS: atom_id res chain seq x y z
N ASP A 1 -0.43 -7.66 -29.63
CA ASP A 1 -1.47 -8.38 -28.86
C ASP A 1 -2.52 -7.45 -28.28
N ILE A 2 -3.73 -7.53 -28.82
CA ILE A 2 -4.89 -6.69 -28.44
C ILE A 2 -5.27 -6.87 -26.96
N GLU A 3 -5.06 -8.06 -26.38
CA GLU A 3 -5.25 -8.32 -24.95
C GLU A 3 -4.27 -7.56 -24.03
N ARG A 4 -3.01 -7.42 -24.45
CA ARG A 4 -2.00 -6.64 -23.71
C ARG A 4 -2.35 -5.15 -23.71
N SER A 5 -2.88 -4.66 -24.83
CA SER A 5 -3.37 -3.28 -24.97
C SER A 5 -4.64 -3.02 -24.14
N ARG A 6 -5.59 -3.98 -24.09
CA ARG A 6 -6.81 -3.87 -23.26
C ARG A 6 -6.51 -3.94 -21.75
N ARG A 7 -5.54 -4.76 -21.32
CA ARG A 7 -5.05 -4.78 -19.94
C ARG A 7 -4.39 -3.46 -19.54
N SER A 8 -3.59 -2.87 -20.42
CA SER A 8 -2.99 -1.54 -20.20
C SER A 8 -4.07 -0.47 -20.00
N PHE A 9 -5.05 -0.40 -20.90
CA PHE A 9 -6.11 0.61 -20.84
C PHE A 9 -6.94 0.54 -19.55
N LEU A 10 -7.27 -0.66 -19.07
CA LEU A 10 -8.00 -0.85 -17.81
C LEU A 10 -7.16 -0.54 -16.57
N GLN A 11 -5.83 -0.71 -16.64
CA GLN A 11 -4.92 -0.32 -15.56
C GLN A 11 -4.75 1.20 -15.47
N ASP A 12 -4.76 1.89 -16.61
CA ASP A 12 -4.64 3.36 -16.67
C ASP A 12 -5.87 4.06 -16.06
N PHE A 13 -7.06 3.44 -16.15
CA PHE A 13 -8.29 3.94 -15.50
C PHE A 13 -8.23 3.91 -13.97
N LEU A 14 -7.30 3.17 -13.38
CA LEU A 14 -7.10 3.09 -11.93
C LEU A 14 -6.06 4.09 -11.42
N ILE A 15 -5.52 4.94 -12.30
CA ILE A 15 -4.62 6.04 -11.94
C ILE A 15 -5.42 7.34 -11.89
N ALA A 16 -5.20 8.13 -10.84
CA ALA A 16 -5.86 9.42 -10.70
C ALA A 16 -5.49 10.34 -11.88
N PRO A 17 -6.47 10.97 -12.55
CA PRO A 17 -6.20 11.84 -13.69
C PRO A 17 -5.18 12.93 -13.37
N GLY A 18 -4.26 13.19 -14.31
CA GLY A 18 -3.19 14.19 -14.13
C GLY A 18 -2.01 13.73 -13.25
N THR A 19 -1.99 12.45 -12.84
CA THR A 19 -0.90 11.82 -12.08
C THR A 19 -0.36 10.59 -12.82
N LYS A 20 0.82 10.10 -12.43
CA LYS A 20 1.41 8.89 -12.97
C LYS A 20 1.64 7.80 -11.92
N TRP A 21 1.58 8.15 -10.64
CA TRP A 21 1.89 7.28 -9.50
C TRP A 21 0.70 7.06 -8.57
N CYS A 22 -0.39 7.82 -8.68
CA CYS A 22 -1.53 7.68 -7.77
C CYS A 22 -2.52 6.62 -8.26
N GLY A 23 -2.21 5.34 -8.04
CA GLY A 23 -3.10 4.22 -8.42
C GLY A 23 -2.65 2.88 -7.83
N HIS A 24 -3.25 1.77 -8.27
CA HIS A 24 -2.81 0.41 -7.89
C HIS A 24 -1.41 0.07 -8.44
N HIS A 25 -1.04 0.72 -9.54
CA HIS A 25 0.27 0.69 -10.17
C HIS A 25 0.60 2.10 -10.66
N HIS A 26 1.83 2.31 -11.13
CA HIS A 26 2.24 3.56 -11.76
C HIS A 26 2.50 3.37 -13.26
N ILE A 27 2.26 4.42 -14.05
CA ILE A 27 2.56 4.48 -15.50
C ILE A 27 3.80 5.32 -15.81
N ALA A 28 4.50 5.79 -14.77
CA ALA A 28 5.74 6.53 -14.91
C ALA A 28 6.81 5.69 -15.63
N SER A 29 7.46 6.27 -16.64
CA SER A 29 8.55 5.60 -17.36
C SER A 29 9.85 5.54 -16.55
N GLU A 30 10.04 6.49 -15.65
CA GLU A 30 11.20 6.60 -14.76
C GLU A 30 10.82 7.30 -13.44
N TYR A 31 11.72 7.28 -12.47
CA TYR A 31 11.46 7.85 -11.14
C TYR A 31 11.09 9.35 -11.20
N SER A 32 11.74 10.14 -12.07
CA SER A 32 11.48 11.57 -12.26
C SER A 32 10.19 11.88 -13.01
N ASP A 33 9.59 10.89 -13.66
CA ASP A 33 8.44 11.08 -14.52
C ASP A 33 7.17 11.33 -13.68
N LEU A 34 6.78 12.60 -13.59
CA LEU A 34 5.62 13.06 -12.83
C LEU A 34 4.57 13.65 -13.77
N GLY A 35 3.30 13.47 -13.42
CA GLY A 35 2.16 14.06 -14.09
C GLY A 35 2.00 15.56 -13.80
N GLN A 36 0.96 16.14 -14.39
CA GLN A 36 0.60 17.55 -14.25
C GLN A 36 0.42 17.97 -12.78
N PHE A 37 -0.18 17.11 -11.96
CA PHE A 37 -0.36 17.35 -10.53
C PHE A 37 0.88 16.91 -9.74
N PHE A 38 2.03 17.49 -10.07
CA PHE A 38 3.36 17.09 -9.58
C PHE A 38 3.44 16.93 -8.05
N GLY A 39 2.79 17.81 -7.28
CA GLY A 39 2.83 17.76 -5.82
C GLY A 39 2.14 16.52 -5.25
N VAL A 40 0.96 16.20 -5.77
CA VAL A 40 0.18 15.00 -5.40
C VAL A 40 0.90 13.75 -5.88
N ASP A 41 1.40 13.78 -7.11
CA ASP A 41 2.04 12.64 -7.74
C ASP A 41 3.36 12.27 -7.03
N LYS A 42 4.11 13.27 -6.57
CA LYS A 42 5.28 13.07 -5.70
C LYS A 42 4.92 12.41 -4.37
N CYS A 43 3.75 12.73 -3.79
CA CYS A 43 3.26 12.06 -2.58
C CYS A 43 2.95 10.58 -2.85
N CYS A 44 2.28 10.27 -3.96
CA CYS A 44 1.96 8.90 -4.35
C CYS A 44 3.22 8.09 -4.68
N ARG A 45 4.15 8.65 -5.47
CA ARG A 45 5.48 8.03 -5.71
C ARG A 45 6.21 7.73 -4.41
N GLY A 46 6.16 8.65 -3.45
CA GLY A 46 6.77 8.46 -2.13
C GLY A 46 6.12 7.33 -1.33
N HIS A 47 4.82 7.10 -1.52
CA HIS A 47 4.06 6.01 -0.91
C HIS A 47 4.34 4.66 -1.57
N ASP A 48 4.37 4.60 -2.91
CA ASP A 48 4.69 3.39 -3.69
C ASP A 48 6.06 2.80 -3.33
N MET A 49 7.02 3.66 -2.98
CA MET A 49 8.36 3.25 -2.57
C MET A 49 8.44 2.71 -1.13
N CYS A 50 7.31 2.45 -0.48
CA CYS A 50 7.27 1.85 0.85
C CYS A 50 7.87 0.44 0.82
N ARG A 51 8.97 0.22 1.56
CA ARG A 51 9.67 -1.08 1.59
C ARG A 51 8.94 -2.19 2.35
N ARG A 52 7.95 -1.83 3.18
CA ARG A 52 7.23 -2.77 4.05
C ARG A 52 5.78 -2.77 3.63
N ILE A 53 5.46 -3.70 2.76
CA ILE A 53 4.13 -3.89 2.20
C ILE A 53 3.70 -5.35 2.38
N ILE A 54 2.39 -5.56 2.37
CA ILE A 54 1.76 -6.87 2.21
C ILE A 54 0.91 -6.76 0.94
N PRO A 55 1.39 -7.25 -0.21
CA PRO A 55 0.63 -7.21 -1.46
C PRO A 55 -0.76 -7.82 -1.32
N GLY A 56 -1.68 -7.40 -2.20
CA GLY A 56 -3.00 -8.05 -2.30
C GLY A 56 -2.87 -9.54 -2.57
N PHE A 57 -3.75 -10.34 -1.99
CA PHE A 57 -3.79 -11.80 -2.14
C PHE A 57 -2.47 -12.53 -1.80
N SER A 58 -1.67 -11.97 -0.90
CA SER A 58 -0.38 -12.54 -0.49
C SER A 58 -0.31 -12.76 1.02
N ASN A 59 0.65 -13.59 1.45
CA ASN A 59 0.95 -13.82 2.86
C ASN A 59 2.34 -13.30 3.19
N GLU A 60 2.41 -12.23 3.98
CA GLU A 60 3.65 -11.62 4.41
C GLU A 60 3.58 -11.28 5.90
N PHE A 61 4.73 -11.35 6.57
CA PHE A 61 4.83 -11.08 8.02
C PHE A 61 3.80 -11.86 8.88
N GLY A 62 3.43 -13.07 8.44
CA GLY A 62 2.45 -13.92 9.14
C GLY A 62 0.99 -13.47 9.02
N TYR A 63 0.68 -12.57 8.09
CA TYR A 63 -0.67 -12.14 7.80
C TYR A 63 -1.05 -12.41 6.33
N LEU A 64 -2.18 -13.09 6.13
CA LEU A 64 -2.76 -13.34 4.82
C LEU A 64 -3.71 -12.19 4.45
N ASN A 65 -3.33 -11.41 3.44
CA ASN A 65 -4.13 -10.31 2.93
C ASN A 65 -5.11 -10.82 1.85
N PHE A 66 -6.38 -10.97 2.21
CA PHE A 66 -7.44 -11.36 1.27
C PHE A 66 -7.97 -10.21 0.40
N SER A 67 -7.53 -8.96 0.65
CA SER A 67 -7.92 -7.81 -0.15
C SER A 67 -7.13 -7.77 -1.47
N PRO A 68 -7.70 -7.24 -2.56
CA PRO A 68 -6.93 -6.89 -3.76
C PRO A 68 -5.97 -5.72 -3.55
N PHE A 69 -6.13 -4.95 -2.47
CA PHE A 69 -5.31 -3.77 -2.20
C PHE A 69 -4.08 -4.13 -1.37
N THR A 70 -2.95 -3.52 -1.72
CA THR A 70 -1.70 -3.62 -0.97
C THR A 70 -1.85 -2.90 0.37
N LEU A 71 -1.48 -3.58 1.47
CA LEU A 71 -1.35 -2.94 2.77
C LEU A 71 0.07 -2.40 2.91
N SER A 72 0.18 -1.15 3.33
CA SER A 72 1.46 -0.49 3.61
C SER A 72 1.69 -0.38 5.12
N HIS A 73 2.95 -0.24 5.53
CA HIS A 73 3.25 0.03 6.92
C HIS A 73 2.64 1.38 7.35
N CYS A 74 2.03 1.48 8.52
CA CYS A 74 1.29 2.69 8.96
C CYS A 74 2.13 3.97 8.95
N THR A 75 3.46 3.87 9.04
CA THR A 75 4.35 5.04 8.89
C THR A 75 4.39 5.58 7.47
N CYS A 76 4.27 4.72 6.45
CA CYS A 76 4.18 5.13 5.04
C CYS A 76 2.85 5.86 4.82
N ASP A 77 1.73 5.28 5.26
CA ASP A 77 0.40 5.88 5.09
C ASP A 77 0.27 7.20 5.84
N ARG A 78 0.83 7.33 7.05
CA ARG A 78 0.87 8.60 7.78
C ARG A 78 1.68 9.67 7.05
N ARG A 79 2.83 9.30 6.47
CA ARG A 79 3.65 10.23 5.67
C ARG A 79 2.93 10.64 4.39
N PHE A 80 2.26 9.69 3.73
CA PHE A 80 1.44 9.94 2.56
C PHE A 80 0.31 10.94 2.86
N ARG A 81 -0.45 10.69 3.93
CA ARG A 81 -1.48 11.61 4.43
C ARG A 81 -0.93 13.01 4.69
N ALA A 82 0.19 13.11 5.41
CA ALA A 82 0.81 14.40 5.72
C ALA A 82 1.28 15.11 4.44
N CYS A 83 1.87 14.39 3.49
CA CYS A 83 2.31 14.93 2.21
C CYS A 83 1.15 15.53 1.43
N LEU A 84 0.04 14.79 1.29
CA LEU A 84 -1.16 15.25 0.61
C LEU A 84 -1.77 16.50 1.29
N LYS A 85 -1.80 16.53 2.64
CA LYS A 85 -2.25 17.70 3.39
C LYS A 85 -1.35 18.92 3.18
N MET A 86 -0.04 18.74 3.10
CA MET A 86 0.90 19.83 2.82
C MET A 86 0.84 20.31 1.37
N ALA A 87 0.49 19.44 0.42
CA ALA A 87 0.29 19.83 -0.97
C ALA A 87 -0.93 20.75 -1.16
N ASP A 88 -1.90 20.70 -0.24
CA ASP A 88 -3.02 21.64 -0.09
C ASP A 88 -3.72 22.06 -1.39
N THR A 89 -4.05 21.07 -2.23
CA THR A 89 -4.74 21.28 -3.52
C THR A 89 -6.04 20.48 -3.57
N GLY A 90 -6.97 20.88 -4.45
CA GLY A 90 -8.19 20.10 -4.72
C GLY A 90 -7.90 18.65 -5.09
N SER A 91 -6.91 18.43 -5.96
CA SER A 91 -6.47 17.08 -6.37
C SER A 91 -5.90 16.28 -5.19
N ALA A 92 -5.08 16.90 -4.32
CA ALA A 92 -4.56 16.23 -3.12
C ALA A 92 -5.69 15.81 -2.17
N ASN A 93 -6.67 16.70 -2.00
CA ASN A 93 -7.82 16.46 -1.14
C ASN A 93 -8.73 15.35 -1.67
N LEU A 94 -8.91 15.27 -2.99
CA LEU A 94 -9.64 14.18 -3.62
C LEU A 94 -8.93 12.83 -3.40
N VAL A 95 -7.64 12.74 -3.74
CA VAL A 95 -6.84 11.51 -3.58
C VAL A 95 -6.83 11.06 -2.12
N GLY A 96 -6.63 12.00 -1.19
CA GLY A 96 -6.65 11.72 0.24
C GLY A 96 -7.99 11.18 0.73
N LYS A 97 -9.11 11.84 0.39
CA LYS A 97 -10.45 11.36 0.77
C LYS A 97 -10.75 9.99 0.17
N LEU A 98 -10.39 9.77 -1.09
CA LEU A 98 -10.60 8.48 -1.76
C LEU A 98 -9.84 7.37 -1.03
N PHE A 99 -8.54 7.55 -0.77
CA PHE A 99 -7.70 6.54 -0.13
C PHE A 99 -8.10 6.25 1.32
N PHE A 100 -8.21 7.29 2.16
CA PHE A 100 -8.34 7.15 3.61
C PHE A 100 -9.80 7.04 4.09
N ASN A 101 -10.76 7.61 3.36
CA ASN A 101 -12.15 7.72 3.84
C ASN A 101 -13.11 6.85 3.04
N VAL A 102 -12.88 6.65 1.73
CA VAL A 102 -13.77 5.87 0.84
C VAL A 102 -13.30 4.42 0.72
N VAL A 103 -12.07 4.19 0.26
CA VAL A 103 -11.50 2.84 0.15
C VAL A 103 -11.18 2.30 1.55
N GLN A 104 -10.88 3.19 2.51
CA GLN A 104 -10.57 2.85 3.90
C GLN A 104 -9.49 1.77 3.99
N THR A 105 -8.42 1.94 3.21
CA THR A 105 -7.28 1.03 3.25
C THR A 105 -6.77 0.93 4.69
N LYS A 106 -6.54 -0.29 5.16
CA LYS A 106 -5.88 -0.52 6.44
C LYS A 106 -4.37 -0.41 6.26
N CYS A 107 -3.67 -0.22 7.36
CA CYS A 107 -2.21 -0.27 7.41
C CYS A 107 -1.76 -1.34 8.41
N PHE A 108 -0.46 -1.60 8.49
CA PHE A 108 0.06 -2.51 9.51
C PHE A 108 1.28 -1.97 10.25
N VAL A 109 1.50 -2.48 11.45
CA VAL A 109 2.74 -2.31 12.21
C VAL A 109 3.38 -3.67 12.49
N LEU A 110 4.70 -3.73 12.53
CA LEU A 110 5.43 -4.94 12.85
C LEU A 110 5.73 -5.01 14.34
N LYS A 111 5.29 -6.06 15.03
CA LYS A 111 5.65 -6.32 16.42
C LYS A 111 6.33 -7.68 16.58
N PRO A 112 7.32 -7.81 17.48
CA PRO A 112 7.94 -9.10 17.75
C PRO A 112 6.95 -10.00 18.50
N GLU A 113 6.69 -11.18 17.95
CA GLU A 113 5.86 -12.21 18.58
C GLU A 113 6.59 -13.54 18.63
N LYS A 114 6.28 -14.33 19.66
CA LYS A 114 6.86 -15.66 19.87
C LYS A 114 6.05 -16.69 19.09
N ILE A 115 6.54 -17.09 17.93
CA ILE A 115 5.86 -18.05 17.05
C ILE A 115 6.47 -19.45 17.14
N CYS A 116 5.64 -20.46 16.90
CA CYS A 116 6.11 -21.83 16.77
C CYS A 116 6.69 -22.08 15.37
N VAL A 117 7.99 -22.36 15.28
CA VAL A 117 8.67 -22.65 14.01
C VAL A 117 8.81 -24.14 13.74
N HIS A 118 8.63 -24.98 14.75
CA HIS A 118 8.72 -26.43 14.60
C HIS A 118 7.68 -27.12 15.48
N ARG A 119 6.83 -27.93 14.87
CA ARG A 119 5.80 -28.74 15.55
C ARG A 119 6.15 -30.22 15.46
N THR A 120 5.71 -31.00 16.46
CA THR A 120 5.69 -32.47 16.38
C THR A 120 4.52 -32.91 15.49
N TRP A 121 4.49 -34.18 15.07
CA TRP A 121 3.45 -34.71 14.19
C TRP A 121 2.04 -34.67 14.80
N TRP A 122 1.93 -34.80 16.13
CA TRP A 122 0.68 -34.60 16.88
C TRP A 122 0.41 -33.13 17.26
N GLY A 123 1.15 -32.17 16.68
CA GLY A 123 0.83 -30.73 16.78
C GLY A 123 1.46 -29.94 17.94
N LYS A 124 2.23 -30.56 18.85
CA LYS A 124 2.89 -29.83 19.96
C LYS A 124 4.03 -28.96 19.44
N CYS A 125 4.12 -27.71 19.92
CA CYS A 125 5.25 -26.86 19.57
C CYS A 125 6.55 -27.34 20.25
N LYS A 126 7.57 -27.64 19.45
CA LYS A 126 8.90 -28.05 19.93
C LYS A 126 9.85 -26.85 20.05
N LYS A 127 9.74 -25.87 19.14
CA LYS A 127 10.67 -24.73 19.08
C LYS A 127 9.92 -23.43 18.79
N MET A 128 10.18 -22.44 19.64
CA MET A 128 9.62 -21.09 19.56
C MET A 128 10.70 -20.09 19.15
N HIS A 129 10.37 -19.14 18.28
CA HIS A 129 11.27 -18.08 17.81
C HIS A 129 10.53 -16.74 17.82
N TYR A 130 11.24 -15.65 18.11
CA TYR A 130 10.68 -14.31 17.93
C TYR A 130 10.76 -13.93 16.45
N ARG A 131 9.63 -13.59 15.86
CA ARG A 131 9.56 -13.00 14.51
C ARG A 131 8.68 -11.78 14.54
N LYS A 132 8.94 -10.84 13.63
CA LYS A 132 8.06 -9.69 13.45
C LYS A 132 6.78 -10.17 12.75
N GLN A 133 5.63 -9.91 13.35
CA GLN A 133 4.31 -10.20 12.80
C GLN A 133 3.58 -8.90 12.50
N ALA A 134 2.76 -8.92 11.44
CA ALA A 134 1.94 -7.78 11.07
C ALA A 134 0.71 -7.67 11.96
N HIS A 135 0.51 -6.49 12.54
CA HIS A 135 -0.72 -6.12 13.23
C HIS A 135 -1.44 -5.05 12.44
N ILE A 136 -2.62 -5.41 11.93
CA ILE A 136 -3.44 -4.52 11.14
C ILE A 136 -4.03 -3.42 12.02
N ARG A 137 -4.08 -2.20 11.47
CA ARG A 137 -4.63 -1.00 12.07
C ARG A 137 -5.45 -0.25 11.04
N ASP A 138 -6.45 0.48 11.53
CA ASP A 138 -7.14 1.45 10.71
C ASP A 138 -6.25 2.66 10.48
N ASN A 139 -6.32 3.21 9.26
CA ASN A 139 -5.66 4.46 8.97
C ASN A 139 -6.41 5.64 9.61
N MET A 140 -5.69 6.74 9.84
CA MET A 140 -6.32 7.99 10.26
C MET A 140 -7.10 8.58 9.09
N PRO A 141 -8.36 9.02 9.30
CA PRO A 141 -9.14 9.69 8.26
C PRO A 141 -8.41 10.92 7.69
N TYR A 142 -8.59 11.17 6.40
CA TYR A 142 -8.01 12.31 5.70
C TYR A 142 -8.73 13.61 6.05
#